data_AF-A0A2H0JE37-F1
#
_entry.id   AF-A0A2H0JE37-F1
#
_cell.length_a   1.000
_cell.length_b   1.000
_cell.length_c   1.000
_cell.angle_alpha   90.00
_cell.angle_beta   90.00
_cell.angle_gamma   90.00
#
_symmetry.space_group_name_H-M   'P 1'
#
loop_
_entity.id
_entity.type
_entity.pdbx_description
1 polymer ?
#
loop_
_entity_poly.entity_id
_entity_poly.type
_entity_poly.pdbx_seq_one_letter_code
_entity_poly.pdbx_strand_id
1 'polypeptide(L)'
;MNAAALIRQAQASGIELRLVDGKVKAIGPREAVARLIEPLRQHRAALTHALQVEPVAELPVDAPTDPADWHALDAAYNGHHFNCPTCIAAGRGSRYGLRCGTGAALWRAYSES
;
A
#
# COMPACT_ATOMS: atom_id res chain seq x y z
N MET A 1 24.62 1.99 -19.37
CA MET A 1 23.23 1.76 -18.93
C MET A 1 23.22 1.72 -17.40
N ASN A 2 22.23 2.31 -16.71
CA ASN A 2 22.18 2.34 -15.24
C ASN A 2 21.09 1.39 -14.70
N ALA A 3 21.09 1.11 -13.39
CA ALA A 3 20.16 0.16 -12.78
C ALA A 3 18.68 0.53 -13.00
N ALA A 4 18.35 1.83 -12.90
CA ALA A 4 16.98 2.31 -13.13
C ALA A 4 16.51 2.10 -14.58
N ALA A 5 17.38 2.35 -15.56
CA ALA A 5 17.07 2.09 -16.97
C ALA A 5 16.88 0.59 -17.24
N LEU A 6 17.67 -0.26 -16.58
CA LEU A 6 17.56 -1.71 -16.70
C LEU A 6 16.29 -2.26 -16.05
N ILE A 7 15.85 -1.70 -14.92
CA ILE A 7 14.56 -2.01 -14.28
C ILE A 7 13.41 -1.66 -15.22
N ARG A 8 13.41 -0.46 -15.81
CA ARG A 8 12.38 -0.04 -16.78
C ARG A 8 12.36 -0.92 -18.03
N GLN A 9 13.53 -1.29 -18.55
CA GLN A 9 13.63 -2.19 -19.71
C GLN A 9 13.11 -3.60 -19.39
N ALA A 10 13.38 -4.12 -18.18
CA ALA A 10 12.85 -5.39 -17.73
C ALA A 10 11.32 -5.36 -17.66
N GLN A 11 10.74 -4.32 -17.03
CA GLN A 11 9.30 -4.12 -16.95
C GLN A 11 8.64 -4.02 -18.33
N ALA A 12 9.22 -3.25 -19.25
CA ALA A 12 8.74 -3.13 -20.64
C ALA A 12 8.80 -4.46 -21.42
N SER A 13 9.67 -5.38 -20.99
CA SER A 13 9.80 -6.72 -21.58
C SER A 13 8.93 -7.77 -20.86
N GLY A 14 8.06 -7.35 -19.94
CA GLY A 14 7.21 -8.24 -19.14
C GLY A 14 7.99 -9.03 -18.07
N ILE A 15 9.14 -8.52 -17.62
CA ILE A 15 9.97 -9.13 -16.60
C ILE A 15 9.86 -8.31 -15.32
N GLU A 16 9.41 -8.98 -14.27
CA GLU A 16 9.38 -8.46 -12.92
C GLU A 16 10.72 -8.73 -12.23
N LEU A 17 11.33 -7.71 -11.65
CA LEU A 17 12.54 -7.82 -10.83
C LEU A 17 12.17 -7.66 -9.36
N ARG A 18 12.53 -8.63 -8.52
CA ARG A 18 12.32 -8.59 -7.07
C ARG A 18 13.62 -8.83 -6.32
N LEU A 19 13.72 -8.27 -5.13
CA LEU A 19 14.77 -8.61 -4.19
C LEU A 19 14.27 -9.70 -3.23
N VAL A 20 14.93 -10.85 -3.20
CA VAL A 20 14.61 -11.96 -2.29
C VAL A 20 15.91 -12.45 -1.65
N ASP A 21 15.99 -12.42 -0.33
CA ASP A 21 17.19 -12.78 0.45
C ASP A 21 18.46 -12.02 0.00
N GLY A 22 18.30 -10.74 -0.36
CA GLY A 22 19.40 -9.90 -0.88
C GLY A 22 19.83 -10.22 -2.32
N LYS A 23 19.13 -11.13 -3.00
CA LYS A 23 19.41 -11.51 -4.40
C LYS A 23 18.33 -10.96 -5.33
N VAL A 24 18.76 -10.45 -6.48
CA VAL A 24 17.86 -10.00 -7.55
C VAL A 24 17.29 -11.23 -8.27
N LYS A 25 15.98 -11.42 -8.21
CA LYS A 25 15.23 -12.43 -8.95
C LYS A 25 14.49 -11.78 -10.11
N ALA A 26 14.57 -12.39 -11.28
CA ALA A 26 13.82 -11.99 -12.47
C ALA A 26 12.74 -13.03 -12.78
N ILE A 27 11.49 -12.59 -12.90
CA ILE A 27 10.32 -13.42 -13.17
C ILE A 27 9.69 -12.93 -14.47
N GLY A 28 9.50 -13.81 -15.44
CA GLY A 28 8.93 -13.43 -16.73
C GLY A 28 9.16 -14.48 -17.82
N PRO A 29 8.85 -14.16 -19.09
CA PRO A 29 9.07 -15.07 -20.20
C PRO A 29 10.55 -15.49 -20.30
N ARG A 30 10.80 -16.80 -20.43
CA ARG A 30 12.15 -17.38 -20.41
C ARG A 30 13.10 -16.71 -21.39
N GLU A 31 12.64 -16.42 -22.61
CA GLU A 31 13.45 -15.77 -23.64
C GLU A 31 13.79 -14.32 -23.29
N ALA A 32 12.83 -13.61 -22.69
CA ALA A 32 13.04 -12.23 -22.26
C ALA A 32 14.04 -12.16 -21.10
N VAL A 33 13.92 -13.07 -20.12
CA VAL A 33 14.88 -13.20 -19.02
C VAL A 33 16.26 -13.55 -19.56
N ALA A 34 16.38 -14.49 -20.49
CA ALA A 34 17.66 -14.90 -21.08
C ALA A 34 18.43 -13.73 -21.71
N ARG A 35 17.73 -12.82 -22.40
CA ARG A 35 18.32 -11.61 -23.00
C ARG A 35 18.85 -10.62 -21.97
N LEU A 36 18.32 -10.63 -20.74
CA LEU A 36 18.71 -9.70 -19.68
C LEU A 36 19.65 -10.31 -18.63
N ILE A 37 19.96 -11.61 -18.68
CA ILE A 37 20.83 -12.27 -17.69
C ILE A 37 22.19 -11.58 -17.56
N GLU A 38 22.85 -11.28 -18.67
CA GLU A 38 24.19 -10.71 -18.66
C GLU A 38 24.19 -9.25 -18.13
N PRO A 39 23.30 -8.35 -18.62
CA PRO A 39 23.11 -7.03 -18.01
C PRO A 39 22.76 -7.06 -16.51
N LEU A 40 21.88 -7.98 -16.08
CA LEU A 40 21.48 -8.11 -14.67
C LEU A 40 22.66 -8.53 -13.78
N ARG A 41 23.54 -9.43 -14.26
CA ARG A 41 24.74 -9.86 -13.51
C ARG A 41 25.76 -8.74 -13.38
N GLN A 42 25.99 -7.99 -14.44
CA GLN A 42 26.93 -6.86 -14.48
C GLN A 42 26.50 -5.74 -13.52
N HIS A 43 25.20 -5.45 -13.46
CA HIS A 43 24.65 -4.39 -12.62
C HIS A 43 24.07 -4.87 -11.28
N ARG A 44 24.37 -6.10 -10.84
CA ARG A 44 23.73 -6.73 -9.67
C ARG A 44 23.75 -5.88 -8.40
N ALA A 45 24.88 -5.24 -8.08
CA ALA A 45 25.02 -4.46 -6.85
C ALA A 45 24.18 -3.18 -6.90
N ALA A 46 24.19 -2.50 -8.05
CA ALA A 46 23.36 -1.33 -8.28
C ALA A 46 21.87 -1.68 -8.33
N LEU A 47 21.50 -2.85 -8.87
CA LEU A 47 20.13 -3.37 -8.85
C LEU A 47 19.66 -3.73 -7.45
N THR A 48 20.50 -4.39 -6.64
CA THR A 48 20.18 -4.67 -5.24
C THR A 48 19.88 -3.38 -4.49
N HIS A 49 20.72 -2.34 -4.64
CA HIS A 49 20.47 -1.05 -4.01
C HIS A 49 19.20 -0.36 -4.55
N ALA A 50 19.01 -0.36 -5.88
CA ALA A 50 17.85 0.26 -6.52
C ALA A 50 16.53 -0.49 -6.28
N LEU A 51 16.56 -1.77 -5.91
CA LEU A 51 15.38 -2.56 -5.52
C LEU A 51 15.16 -2.57 -4.00
N GLN A 52 16.17 -2.18 -3.19
CA GLN A 52 16.00 -1.88 -1.76
C GLN A 52 15.33 -0.53 -1.55
N VAL A 53 15.66 0.43 -2.41
CA VAL A 53 14.90 1.66 -2.55
C VAL A 53 13.65 1.28 -3.31
N GLU A 54 12.57 0.95 -2.59
CA GLU A 54 11.22 1.06 -3.15
C GLU A 54 11.20 2.39 -3.91
N PRO A 55 10.94 2.42 -5.23
CA PRO A 55 10.65 3.70 -5.84
C PRO A 55 9.45 4.19 -5.06
N VAL A 56 9.68 5.20 -4.21
CA VAL A 56 8.65 6.14 -3.84
C VAL A 56 8.25 6.70 -5.20
N ALA A 57 7.30 6.01 -5.83
CA ALA A 57 6.48 6.64 -6.82
C ALA A 57 6.04 7.89 -6.10
N GLU A 58 6.50 9.03 -6.58
CA GLU A 58 5.79 10.28 -6.44
C GLU A 58 4.40 10.02 -7.03
N LEU A 59 3.57 9.32 -6.27
CA LEU A 59 2.15 9.45 -6.36
C LEU A 59 1.92 10.96 -6.21
N PRO A 60 1.13 11.59 -7.08
CA PRO A 60 0.84 12.99 -6.94
C PRO A 60 0.39 13.22 -5.49
N VAL A 61 1.17 14.01 -4.75
CA VAL A 61 0.81 14.52 -3.42
C VAL A 61 -0.24 15.62 -3.63
N ASP A 62 -1.28 15.28 -4.37
CA ASP A 62 -2.53 16.01 -4.53
C ASP A 62 -3.67 15.17 -3.93
N ALA A 63 -3.37 14.30 -2.95
CA ALA A 63 -4.37 13.98 -1.95
C ALA A 63 -4.57 15.26 -1.13
N PRO A 64 -5.79 15.83 -1.07
CA PRO A 64 -6.04 17.04 -0.30
C PRO A 64 -5.52 16.84 1.13
N THR A 65 -4.50 17.61 1.50
CA THR A 65 -3.93 17.66 2.85
C THR A 65 -4.79 18.53 3.75
N ASP A 66 -6.11 18.31 3.72
CA ASP A 66 -6.97 18.67 4.84
C ASP A 66 -8.20 17.76 4.92
N PRO A 67 -8.09 16.64 5.65
CA PRO A 67 -9.24 15.96 6.18
C PRO A 67 -9.45 16.45 7.61
N ALA A 68 -10.67 16.88 7.97
CA ALA A 68 -11.05 17.05 9.37
C ALA A 68 -10.53 15.85 10.17
N ASP A 69 -9.51 16.05 11.02
CA ASP A 69 -8.61 15.04 11.60
C ASP A 69 -9.21 13.62 11.65
N TRP A 70 -9.20 12.92 10.50
CA TRP A 70 -10.03 11.72 10.33
C TRP A 70 -9.53 10.62 11.24
N HIS A 71 -8.23 10.65 11.55
CA HIS A 71 -7.59 9.80 12.54
C HIS A 71 -8.16 10.04 13.95
N ALA A 72 -8.38 11.30 14.35
CA ALA A 72 -9.03 11.61 15.62
C ALA A 72 -10.51 11.19 15.64
N LEU A 73 -11.23 11.34 14.52
CA LEU A 73 -12.62 10.88 14.39
C LEU A 73 -12.73 9.34 14.44
N ASP A 74 -11.83 8.64 13.75
CA ASP A 74 -11.71 7.18 13.81
C ASP A 74 -11.38 6.69 15.22
N ALA A 75 -10.37 7.27 15.86
CA ALA A 75 -9.97 6.91 17.22
C ALA A 75 -11.11 7.14 18.24
N ALA A 76 -11.83 8.26 18.13
CA ALA A 76 -12.97 8.56 18.99
C ALA A 76 -14.13 7.58 18.76
N TYR A 77 -14.45 7.28 17.50
CA TYR A 77 -15.49 6.31 17.16
C TYR A 77 -15.14 4.91 17.64
N ASN A 78 -13.95 4.39 17.31
CA ASN A 78 -13.50 3.05 17.67
C ASN A 78 -13.37 2.90 19.20
N GLY A 79 -12.84 3.92 19.88
CA GLY A 79 -12.77 3.96 21.35
C GLY A 79 -14.13 3.83 22.01
N HIS A 80 -15.18 4.44 21.46
CA HIS A 80 -16.54 4.25 21.94
C HIS A 80 -17.15 2.90 21.51
N HIS A 81 -16.97 2.53 20.24
CA HIS A 81 -17.62 1.38 19.62
C HIS A 81 -17.34 0.08 20.38
N PHE A 82 -16.08 -0.18 20.70
CA PHE A 82 -15.68 -1.42 21.37
C PHE A 82 -16.06 -1.47 22.86
N ASN A 83 -16.30 -0.31 23.48
CA ASN A 83 -16.61 -0.21 24.91
C ASN A 83 -18.12 -0.06 25.20
N CYS A 84 -18.95 0.20 24.18
CA CYS A 84 -20.39 0.34 24.33
C CYS A 84 -21.12 -0.94 23.89
N PRO A 85 -21.82 -1.66 24.81
CA PRO A 85 -22.56 -2.89 24.48
C PRO A 85 -23.59 -2.73 23.36
N THR A 86 -24.16 -1.54 23.21
CA THR A 86 -25.10 -1.21 22.14
C THR A 86 -24.39 -1.03 20.79
N CYS A 87 -23.27 -0.29 20.76
CA CYS A 87 -22.57 0.04 19.52
C CYS A 87 -21.78 -1.14 18.96
N ILE A 88 -21.16 -1.96 19.81
CA ILE A 88 -20.44 -3.17 19.37
C ILE A 88 -21.38 -4.17 18.68
N ALA A 89 -22.64 -4.25 19.12
CA ALA A 89 -23.65 -5.07 18.46
C ALA A 89 -24.11 -4.49 17.10
N ALA A 90 -24.16 -3.16 16.98
CA ALA A 90 -24.52 -2.46 15.74
C ALA A 90 -23.49 -2.62 14.62
N GLY A 91 -22.23 -2.97 14.94
CA GLY A 91 -21.16 -3.24 13.96
C GLY A 91 -21.38 -4.49 13.09
N ARG A 92 -22.34 -5.37 13.46
CA ARG A 92 -22.62 -6.63 12.72
C ARG A 92 -23.46 -6.47 11.45
N GLY A 93 -23.79 -5.23 11.07
CA GLY A 93 -24.52 -4.89 9.85
C GLY A 93 -25.89 -4.26 10.13
N SER A 94 -26.50 -3.67 9.11
CA SER A 94 -27.74 -2.84 9.20
C SER A 94 -28.95 -3.55 9.81
N ARG A 95 -28.90 -4.87 9.98
CA ARG A 95 -29.98 -5.68 10.57
C ARG A 95 -29.83 -5.96 12.07
N TYR A 96 -28.68 -5.62 12.69
CA TYR A 96 -28.29 -6.22 13.97
C TYR A 96 -28.21 -5.27 15.17
N GLY A 97 -28.37 -3.95 14.99
CA GLY A 97 -28.52 -3.05 16.14
C GLY A 97 -28.56 -1.56 15.78
N LEU A 98 -29.26 -0.79 16.62
CA LEU A 98 -29.18 0.67 16.63
C LEU A 98 -27.90 1.08 17.38
N ARG A 99 -27.23 2.15 16.92
CA ARG A 99 -26.16 2.79 17.70
C ARG A 99 -26.80 3.61 18.83
N CYS A 100 -26.13 3.74 19.98
CA CYS A 100 -26.56 4.69 21.01
C CYS A 100 -26.44 6.14 20.50
N GLY A 101 -27.05 7.11 21.19
CA GLY A 101 -27.03 8.52 20.76
C GLY A 101 -25.62 9.07 20.51
N THR A 102 -24.69 8.82 21.42
CA THR A 102 -23.27 9.19 21.28
C THR A 102 -22.59 8.49 20.11
N GLY A 103 -22.76 7.16 20.00
CA GLY A 103 -22.18 6.38 18.92
C GLY A 103 -22.73 6.75 17.53
N ALA A 104 -23.99 7.19 17.44
CA ALA A 104 -24.57 7.68 16.19
C ALA A 104 -24.04 9.06 15.78
N ALA A 105 -23.65 9.91 16.73
CA ALA A 105 -22.99 11.19 16.44
C ALA A 105 -21.55 10.96 15.97
N LEU A 106 -20.79 10.12 16.69
CA LEU A 106 -19.41 9.77 16.32
C LEU A 106 -19.34 9.08 14.95
N TRP A 107 -20.27 8.14 14.68
CA TRP A 107 -20.34 7.46 13.38
C TRP A 107 -20.62 8.42 12.22
N ARG A 108 -21.52 9.40 12.40
CA ARG A 108 -21.80 10.42 11.37
C ARG A 108 -20.58 11.28 11.09
N ALA A 109 -19.95 11.80 12.14
CA ALA A 109 -18.73 12.61 12.00
C ALA A 109 -17.63 11.85 11.26
N TYR A 110 -17.42 10.56 11.58
CA TYR A 110 -16.46 9.70 10.88
C TYR A 110 -16.88 9.32 9.45
N SER A 111 -18.18 9.13 9.16
CA SER A 111 -18.63 8.70 7.81
C SER A 111 -18.75 9.86 6.82
N GLU A 112 -18.76 11.10 7.31
CA GLU A 112 -18.91 12.33 6.53
C GLU A 112 -17.55 13.02 6.29
N SER A 113 -16.43 12.45 6.78
CA SER A 113 -15.04 12.84 6.48
C SER A 113 -14.48 12.10 5.26
#